data_AF-A0A9E1LQN1-F1
#
_entry.id   AF-A0A9E1LQN1-F1
#
_cell.length_a   1.000
_cell.length_b   1.000
_cell.length_c   1.000
_cell.angle_alpha   90.00
_cell.angle_beta   90.00
_cell.angle_gamma   90.00
#
_symmetry.space_group_name_H-M   'P 1'
#
loop_
_entity.id
_entity.type
_entity.pdbx_description
1 polymer ?
#
loop_
_entity_poly.entity_id
_entity_poly.type
_entity_poly.pdbx_seq_one_letter_code
_entity_poly.pdbx_strand_id
1 'polypeptide(L)' 'MPELPEVDVVRQGLEPAITGALIEHVEILDPRSLRRHQGPQEEFVHTLEGARI' A
#
# COMPACT_ATOMS: atom_id res chain seq x y z
N MET A 1 -13.57 9.43 -7.93
CA MET A 1 -13.19 8.06 -7.49
C MET A 1 -12.95 7.27 -8.76
N PRO A 2 -11.82 6.57 -8.90
CA PRO A 2 -11.57 5.79 -10.11
C PRO A 2 -12.56 4.63 -10.23
N GLU A 3 -12.90 4.29 -11.47
CA GLU A 3 -13.81 3.17 -11.76
C GLU A 3 -13.09 1.82 -11.76
N LEU A 4 -13.85 0.73 -11.67
CA LEU A 4 -13.32 -0.65 -11.69
C LEU A 4 -12.33 -0.90 -12.85
N PRO A 5 -12.63 -0.48 -14.10
CA PRO A 5 -11.71 -0.66 -15.21
C PRO A 5 -10.38 0.09 -15.03
N GLU A 6 -10.41 1.29 -14.43
CA GLU A 6 -9.21 2.11 -14.23
C GLU A 6 -8.28 1.49 -13.17
N VAL A 7 -8.85 0.97 -12.07
CA VAL A 7 -8.05 0.33 -11.02
C VAL A 7 -7.44 -0.99 -11.48
N ASP A 8 -8.11 -1.72 -12.38
CA ASP A 8 -7.57 -2.97 -12.94
C ASP A 8 -6.35 -2.73 -13.84
N VAL A 9 -6.33 -1.63 -14.60
CA VAL A 9 -5.16 -1.24 -15.39
C VAL A 9 -3.95 -0.97 -14.49
N VAL A 10 -4.14 -0.23 -13.40
CA VAL A 10 -3.07 0.06 -12.43
C VAL A 10 -2.57 -1.23 -11.78
N ARG A 11 -3.48 -2.12 -11.35
CA ARG A 11 -3.12 -3.40 -10.72
C ARG A 11 -2.28 -4.27 -11.65
N GLN A 12 -2.73 -4.46 -12.90
CA GLN A 12 -2.00 -5.27 -13.89
C GLN A 12 -0.64 -4.65 -14.26
N GLY A 13 -0.54 -3.32 -14.28
CA GLY A 13 0.72 -2.64 -14.55
C GLY A 13 1.75 -2.76 -13.42
N LEU A 14 1.30 -2.81 -12.17
CA LEU A 14 2.18 -2.93 -11.00
C LEU A 14 2.67 -4.36 -10.76
N GLU A 15 1.81 -5.36 -10.96
CA GLU A 15 2.06 -6.77 -10.61
C GLU A 15 3.45 -7.28 -11.07
N PRO A 16 3.91 -7.09 -12.33
CA PRO A 16 5.21 -7.60 -12.77
C PRO A 16 6.41 -6.93 -12.11
N ALA A 17 6.24 -5.71 -11.59
CA ALA A 17 7.33 -4.91 -11.03
C ALA A 17 7.50 -5.10 -9.52
N ILE A 18 6.43 -5.44 -8.79
CA ILE A 18 6.43 -5.42 -7.33
C ILE A 18 6.18 -6.77 -6.66
N THR A 19 5.72 -7.79 -7.39
CA THR A 19 5.45 -9.11 -6.80
C THR A 19 6.70 -9.71 -6.17
N GLY A 20 6.61 -10.10 -4.89
CA GLY A 20 7.71 -10.65 -4.10
C GLY A 20 8.69 -9.62 -3.54
N ALA A 21 8.53 -8.33 -3.86
CA ALA A 21 9.38 -7.26 -3.37
C ALA A 21 9.28 -7.12 -1.84
N LEU A 22 10.39 -6.77 -1.20
CA LEU A 22 10.45 -6.46 0.23
C LEU A 22 10.10 -4.98 0.43
N ILE A 23 9.21 -4.69 1.36
CA ILE A 23 8.95 -3.31 1.79
C ILE A 23 10.04 -2.90 2.78
N GLU A 24 10.99 -2.08 2.35
CA GLU A 24 12.11 -1.64 3.21
C GLU A 24 11.71 -0.53 4.18
N HIS A 25 10.84 0.39 3.75
CA HIS A 25 10.43 1.54 4.54
C HIS A 25 9.03 2.02 4.14
N VAL A 26 8.27 2.56 5.11
CA VAL A 26 6.95 3.16 4.86
C VAL A 26 6.86 4.55 5.46
N GLU A 27 6.55 5.54 4.61
CA GLU A 27 6.27 6.92 5.01
C GLU A 27 4.81 7.29 4.68
N ILE A 28 4.13 7.92 5.63
CA ILE A 28 2.74 8.36 5.47
C ILE A 28 2.71 9.89 5.51
N LEU A 29 2.54 10.47 4.33
CA LEU A 29 2.56 11.92 4.13
C LEU A 29 1.25 12.63 4.52
N ASP A 30 0.13 11.91 4.48
CA ASP A 30 -1.17 12.41 4.91
C ASP A 30 -1.88 11.34 5.77
N PRO A 31 -2.04 11.58 7.09
CA PRO A 31 -2.74 10.65 7.99
C PRO A 31 -4.16 10.30 7.53
N ARG A 32 -4.82 11.17 6.73
CA ARG A 32 -6.17 10.91 6.18
C ARG A 32 -6.19 9.83 5.10
N SER A 33 -5.04 9.34 4.65
CA SER A 33 -4.95 8.19 3.74
C SER A 33 -5.28 6.88 4.46
N LEU A 34 -5.11 6.82 5.78
CA LEU A 34 -5.37 5.64 6.61
C LEU A 34 -6.82 5.50 7.08
N ARG A 35 -7.81 6.09 6.40
CA ARG A 35 -9.23 6.09 6.82
C ARG A 35 -9.83 4.72 7.14
N ARG A 36 -9.27 3.63 6.61
CA ARG A 36 -9.74 2.25 6.82
C ARG A 36 -8.89 1.46 7.82
N HIS A 37 -7.78 2.02 8.29
CA HIS A 37 -6.98 1.45 9.36
C HIS A 37 -7.50 1.95 10.71
N GLN A 38 -7.82 1.03 11.61
CA GLN A 38 -8.43 1.39 12.91
C GLN A 38 -7.38 1.69 13.99
N GLY A 39 -6.13 1.27 13.80
CA GLY A 39 -5.04 1.45 14.74
C GLY A 39 -4.24 2.76 14.52
N PRO A 40 -3.22 2.99 15.35
CA PRO A 40 -2.25 4.08 15.16
C PRO A 40 -1.50 3.94 13.82
N GLN A 41 -0.96 5.07 13.35
CA GLN A 41 -0.16 5.12 12.13
C GLN A 41 1.09 4.24 12.23
N GLU A 42 1.73 4.23 13.40
CA GLU A 42 2.96 3.49 13.67
C GLU A 42 2.73 1.98 13.55
N GLU A 43 1.56 1.49 13.95
CA GLU A 43 1.18 0.08 13.80
C GLU A 43 1.10 -0.30 12.31
N PHE A 44 0.57 0.58 11.47
CA PHE A 44 0.52 0.35 10.02
C PHE A 44 1.91 0.24 9.41
N VAL A 45 2.83 1.14 9.80
CA VAL A 45 4.24 1.12 9.37
C VAL A 45 4.91 -0.18 9.80
N HIS A 46 4.85 -0.51 11.10
CA HIS A 46 5.46 -1.72 11.64
C HIS A 46 4.93 -3.02 11.03
N THR A 47 3.67 -3.04 10.61
CA THR A 47 3.07 -4.22 9.97
C THR A 47 3.60 -4.43 8.55
N LEU A 48 3.89 -3.35 7.83
CA LEU A 48 4.29 -3.41 6.42
C LEU A 48 5.79 -3.48 6.21
N GLU A 49 6.59 -2.79 7.02
CA GLU A 49 8.05 -2.86 6.92
C GLU A 49 8.55 -4.29 7.14
N GLY A 50 9.34 -4.80 6.20
CA GLY A 50 9.81 -6.19 6.19
C GLY A 50 8.83 -7.21 5.58
N ALA A 51 7.61 -6.81 5.23
CA ALA A 51 6.66 -7.67 4.53
C ALA A 51 7.06 -7.85 3.05
N ARG A 52 6.58 -8.93 2.43
CA ARG A 52 6.67 -9.15 0.98
C ARG A 52 5.32 -8.91 0.33
N ILE A 53 5.34 -8.24 -0.82
CA ILE A 53 4.17 -7.99 -1.68
C ILE A 53 3.77 -9.26 -2.42
#